data_AF-A0A963BMM1-F1
#
_entry.id   AF-A0A963BMM1-F1
#
_cell.length_a   1.000
_cell.length_b   1.000
_cell.length_c   1.000
_cell.angle_alpha   90.00
_cell.angle_beta   90.00
_cell.angle_gamma   90.00
#
_symmetry.space_group_name_H-M   'P 1'
#
loop_
_entity.id
_entity.type
_entity.pdbx_description
1 polymer ?
#
loop_
_entity_poly.entity_id
_entity_poly.type
_entity_poly.pdbx_seq_one_letter_code
_entity_poly.pdbx_strand_id
1 'polypeptide(L)'
;GDDILAGGSGDDHLLGGPGVDLYRVGWGTGRDLISETADELNHLELFPGMRIDDLKYERQGDDLFIRMGDARDGVLLGNYYNLNQTWRISDQQGEILLHREDAPQTTAVVVPDSTAAVWQAFRQRIESAYGGLLLAQGFEYQSDGSFERSYIGGSVNSRWKNSYSVMLTTNTVEEVAGKYIRQFPDSDSDVTDIRRQVSVEEQVHLSGAYSAYVDAGRSGSNYISADGMFNGISIQGDEIAVPDYGLNTWRNPLTGELEREIKGYYLYPLGTTPPGNSPVYRFYTETDYRVSVNIAEITAGSGGDSISTGAAHFNLVDGGGGDDLLDAYHTRGYMPIPGADELPGIAMPGSLLFGNDGDDVLYGGVLDDVLIGGSGNDFMSGGNGSDTYYLFGTDGRDRIVEWGNERSGGQEEDLLVLPAGIGFDDLIYEWGESVEIDDLLDPLKYGRQVSVPVKSMHTTLNLSWNDADGVTIVLPHTDKAAGLGIDGVLAANGERRSFAALLEQAGAGPGQDAHHRDNSFAGSGILNGGAGDDWLTADANDSSSIVSVLIGGAGSDYLQGDDDENILIGGESVTQEIDGYPYSLIFFGSFWGDAGNT
;
A
#
# COMPACT_ATOMS: atom_id res chain seq x y z
N GLY A 1 9.96 2.99 28.92
CA GLY A 1 10.59 4.29 29.25
C GLY A 1 9.51 5.31 29.05
N ASP A 2 9.81 6.57 28.77
CA ASP A 2 8.82 7.35 28.01
C ASP A 2 9.23 7.18 26.53
N ASP A 3 8.58 6.26 25.83
CA ASP A 3 8.96 5.79 24.51
C ASP A 3 8.04 6.35 23.40
N ILE A 4 8.52 6.38 22.15
CA ILE A 4 7.75 6.73 20.96
C ILE A 4 7.70 5.51 20.05
N LEU A 5 6.50 4.99 19.78
CA LEU A 5 6.26 3.81 18.99
C LEU A 5 5.39 4.14 17.77
N ALA A 6 5.78 3.61 16.62
CA ALA A 6 5.01 3.62 15.37
C ALA A 6 5.28 2.27 14.69
N GLY A 7 4.23 1.48 14.46
CA GLY A 7 4.36 0.14 13.85
C GLY A 7 4.86 0.20 12.41
N GLY A 8 4.38 1.18 11.66
CA GLY A 8 4.45 1.14 10.20
C GLY A 8 3.10 0.67 9.70
N SER A 9 3.05 -0.12 8.63
CA SER A 9 1.88 -0.92 8.25
C SER A 9 2.06 -2.39 8.55
N GLY A 10 0.94 -3.08 8.39
CA GLY A 10 0.76 -4.45 8.78
C GLY A 10 0.07 -4.43 10.13
N ASP A 11 -0.34 -5.59 10.60
CA ASP A 11 -0.93 -5.68 11.91
C ASP A 11 0.22 -5.87 12.93
N ASP A 12 0.65 -4.76 13.55
CA ASP A 12 1.79 -4.77 14.46
C ASP A 12 1.39 -5.02 15.92
N HIS A 13 2.31 -5.56 16.72
CA HIS A 13 2.17 -5.64 18.17
C HIS A 13 3.11 -4.64 18.85
N LEU A 14 2.56 -3.54 19.34
CA LEU A 14 3.28 -2.45 20.00
C LEU A 14 3.28 -2.66 21.51
N LEU A 15 4.48 -2.81 22.09
CA LEU A 15 4.71 -3.05 23.51
C LEU A 15 5.40 -1.83 24.14
N GLY A 16 4.66 -0.94 24.81
CA GLY A 16 5.23 0.25 25.46
C GLY A 16 6.08 -0.09 26.69
N GLY A 17 5.55 -0.95 27.57
CA GLY A 17 6.21 -1.28 28.82
C GLY A 17 5.93 -0.22 29.88
N PRO A 18 6.83 0.02 30.86
CA PRO A 18 6.61 1.04 31.89
C PRO A 18 7.00 2.45 31.41
N GLY A 19 6.15 3.42 31.72
CA GLY A 19 6.32 4.86 31.54
C GLY A 19 5.18 5.48 30.73
N VAL A 20 5.32 6.74 30.32
CA VAL A 20 4.29 7.42 29.53
C VAL A 20 4.69 7.37 28.06
N ASP A 21 4.04 6.51 27.31
CA ASP A 21 4.39 6.19 25.93
C ASP A 21 3.52 6.93 24.91
N LEU A 22 4.12 7.25 23.77
CA LEU A 22 3.49 7.90 22.62
C LEU A 22 3.40 6.94 21.44
N TYR A 23 2.18 6.69 20.99
CA TYR A 23 1.86 5.83 19.87
C TYR A 23 1.38 6.69 18.70
N ARG A 24 2.07 6.60 17.56
CA ARG A 24 1.67 7.31 16.34
C ARG A 24 0.98 6.37 15.40
N VAL A 25 -0.26 6.70 15.06
CA VAL A 25 -1.14 5.83 14.27
C VAL A 25 -1.88 6.64 13.23
N GLY A 26 -2.22 6.01 12.12
CA GLY A 26 -3.10 6.62 11.14
C GLY A 26 -3.45 5.70 10.00
N TRP A 27 -4.10 6.24 8.97
CA TRP A 27 -4.43 5.45 7.79
C TRP A 27 -3.19 4.79 7.19
N GLY A 28 -3.33 3.54 6.78
CA GLY A 28 -2.27 2.69 6.26
C GLY A 28 -1.40 2.05 7.33
N THR A 29 -1.65 2.27 8.64
CA THR A 29 -0.88 1.59 9.70
C THR A 29 -1.35 0.17 9.98
N GLY A 30 -2.42 -0.32 9.36
CA GLY A 30 -2.98 -1.63 9.65
C GLY A 30 -3.75 -1.67 10.97
N ARG A 31 -4.00 -2.88 11.47
CA ARG A 31 -4.71 -3.14 12.72
C ARG A 31 -3.74 -3.48 13.83
N ASP A 32 -3.24 -2.44 14.49
CA ASP A 32 -2.21 -2.58 15.52
C ASP A 32 -2.80 -3.04 16.86
N LEU A 33 -2.13 -3.99 17.52
CA LEU A 33 -2.37 -4.31 18.92
C LEU A 33 -1.41 -3.50 19.79
N ILE A 34 -1.95 -2.64 20.65
CA ILE A 34 -1.16 -1.97 21.69
C ILE A 34 -1.35 -2.70 23.02
N SER A 35 -0.25 -3.07 23.66
CA SER A 35 -0.27 -3.63 25.01
C SER A 35 0.46 -2.72 26.00
N GLU A 36 -0.31 -2.25 26.97
CA GLU A 36 0.11 -1.24 27.93
C GLU A 36 -0.02 -1.70 29.38
N THR A 37 0.65 -0.98 30.29
CA THR A 37 0.47 -1.15 31.73
C THR A 37 -0.63 -0.23 32.27
N ALA A 38 -1.13 -0.52 33.47
CA ALA A 38 -2.22 0.27 34.06
C ALA A 38 -1.69 1.55 34.73
N ASP A 39 -2.56 2.54 34.90
CA ASP A 39 -2.32 3.78 35.65
C ASP A 39 -1.32 4.76 35.01
N GLU A 40 -1.04 4.63 33.71
CA GLU A 40 -0.21 5.54 32.90
C GLU A 40 -1.09 6.33 31.91
N LEU A 41 -0.74 7.61 31.68
CA LEU A 41 -1.46 8.49 30.75
C LEU A 41 -0.78 8.44 29.38
N ASN A 42 -0.94 7.31 28.70
CA ASN A 42 -0.36 7.09 27.38
C ASN A 42 -1.05 7.94 26.32
N HIS A 43 -0.34 8.20 25.23
CA HIS A 43 -0.74 9.15 24.21
C HIS A 43 -0.85 8.45 22.86
N LEU A 44 -2.04 8.51 22.26
CA LEU A 44 -2.27 8.17 20.86
C LEU A 44 -2.26 9.46 20.01
N GLU A 45 -1.25 9.65 19.17
CA GLU A 45 -1.13 10.79 18.25
C GLU A 45 -1.54 10.35 16.84
N LEU A 46 -2.61 10.95 16.31
CA LEU A 46 -3.08 10.68 14.96
C LEU A 46 -2.19 11.36 13.92
N PHE A 47 -2.00 10.71 12.78
CA PHE A 47 -1.29 11.29 11.65
C PHE A 47 -1.97 12.58 11.13
N PRO A 48 -1.19 13.52 10.53
CA PRO A 48 -1.71 14.71 9.86
C PRO A 48 -2.89 14.43 8.92
N GLY A 49 -3.91 15.29 8.94
CA GLY A 49 -5.10 15.14 8.09
C GLY A 49 -6.22 14.29 8.71
N MET A 50 -5.93 13.48 9.73
CA MET A 50 -6.95 12.78 10.51
C MET A 50 -7.57 13.69 11.59
N ARG A 51 -8.81 13.38 11.96
CA ARG A 51 -9.52 14.06 13.04
C ARG A 51 -9.98 13.05 14.08
N ILE A 52 -9.96 13.46 15.34
CA ILE A 52 -10.52 12.69 16.46
C ILE A 52 -12.00 12.36 16.22
N ASP A 53 -12.74 13.27 15.57
CA ASP A 53 -14.17 13.09 15.24
C ASP A 53 -14.43 11.91 14.28
N ASP A 54 -13.41 11.46 13.54
CA ASP A 54 -13.51 10.37 12.56
C ASP A 54 -13.27 8.99 13.22
N LEU A 55 -12.80 8.96 14.47
CA LEU A 55 -12.57 7.72 15.20
C LEU A 55 -13.88 7.02 15.58
N LYS A 56 -13.89 5.69 15.41
CA LYS A 56 -14.96 4.80 15.88
C LYS A 56 -14.43 3.90 16.98
N TYR A 57 -15.31 3.53 17.91
CA TYR A 57 -14.96 2.78 19.11
C TYR A 57 -15.80 1.51 19.16
N GLU A 58 -15.14 0.37 19.22
CA GLU A 58 -15.78 -0.95 19.26
C GLU A 58 -15.18 -1.78 20.40
N ARG A 59 -16.03 -2.30 21.29
CA ARG A 59 -15.59 -3.27 22.29
C ARG A 59 -15.42 -4.66 21.68
N GLN A 60 -14.23 -5.22 21.78
CA GLN A 60 -13.91 -6.57 21.34
C GLN A 60 -13.45 -7.40 22.54
N GLY A 61 -14.40 -8.07 23.20
CA GLY A 61 -14.14 -8.79 24.45
C GLY A 61 -13.70 -7.84 25.57
N ASP A 62 -12.43 -7.94 25.96
CA ASP A 62 -11.79 -7.11 26.99
C ASP A 62 -10.99 -5.94 26.40
N ASP A 63 -10.86 -5.89 25.08
CA ASP A 63 -10.11 -4.89 24.33
C ASP A 63 -11.04 -3.79 23.81
N LEU A 64 -10.46 -2.61 23.58
CA LEU A 64 -11.13 -1.51 22.87
C LEU A 64 -10.47 -1.33 21.51
N PHE A 65 -11.22 -1.55 20.44
CA PHE A 65 -10.79 -1.22 19.09
C PHE A 65 -11.15 0.24 18.78
N ILE A 66 -10.13 1.07 18.56
CA ILE A 66 -10.25 2.42 18.03
C ILE A 66 -10.02 2.32 16.53
N ARG A 67 -11.09 2.30 15.76
CA ARG A 67 -11.03 2.23 14.32
C ARG A 67 -10.94 3.62 13.71
N MET A 68 -10.19 3.74 12.63
CA MET A 68 -10.11 4.94 11.84
C MET A 68 -11.24 4.86 10.82
N GLY A 69 -12.23 5.76 10.90
CA GLY A 69 -13.36 5.80 9.97
C GLY A 69 -14.03 4.44 9.66
N ASP A 70 -14.14 4.13 8.38
CA ASP A 70 -14.73 2.95 7.75
C ASP A 70 -13.71 1.86 7.36
N ALA A 71 -12.43 2.20 7.21
CA ALA A 71 -11.43 1.24 6.79
C ALA A 71 -11.02 0.25 7.90
N ARG A 72 -10.23 -0.75 7.50
CA ARG A 72 -9.65 -1.77 8.38
C ARG A 72 -8.74 -1.18 9.46
N ASP A 73 -8.04 -0.09 9.14
CA ASP A 73 -7.01 0.50 9.99
C ASP A 73 -7.56 0.94 11.36
N GLY A 74 -6.73 0.73 12.38
CA GLY A 74 -7.12 1.06 13.73
C GLY A 74 -6.18 0.46 14.75
N VAL A 75 -6.55 0.64 16.01
CA VAL A 75 -5.73 0.25 17.13
C VAL A 75 -6.58 -0.52 18.13
N LEU A 76 -6.21 -1.77 18.37
CA LEU A 76 -6.75 -2.58 19.43
C LEU A 76 -5.97 -2.29 20.72
N LEU A 77 -6.58 -1.55 21.63
CA LEU A 77 -6.05 -1.30 22.96
C LEU A 77 -6.29 -2.55 23.82
N GLY A 78 -5.22 -3.29 24.05
CA GLY A 78 -5.23 -4.57 24.76
C GLY A 78 -5.67 -4.44 26.20
N ASN A 79 -6.63 -5.28 26.58
CA ASN A 79 -7.20 -5.44 27.92
C ASN A 79 -7.74 -4.12 28.52
N TYR A 80 -8.12 -3.17 27.66
CA TYR A 80 -8.54 -1.82 28.01
C TYR A 80 -9.62 -1.79 29.10
N TYR A 81 -10.60 -2.69 29.03
CA TYR A 81 -11.73 -2.69 29.96
C TYR A 81 -11.40 -3.31 31.33
N ASN A 82 -10.32 -4.10 31.44
CA ASN A 82 -9.90 -4.71 32.69
C ASN A 82 -8.76 -3.94 33.38
N LEU A 83 -7.93 -3.23 32.61
CA LEU A 83 -6.86 -2.38 33.12
C LEU A 83 -7.39 -0.98 33.43
N ASN A 84 -6.77 -0.26 34.38
CA ASN A 84 -7.11 1.14 34.63
C ASN A 84 -6.33 2.03 33.66
N GLN A 85 -6.80 2.10 32.41
CA GLN A 85 -6.15 2.90 31.36
C GLN A 85 -6.87 4.23 31.15
N THR A 86 -6.10 5.30 30.95
CA THR A 86 -6.59 6.58 30.45
C THR A 86 -5.69 7.00 29.31
N TRP A 87 -6.30 7.38 28.19
CA TRP A 87 -5.57 7.72 26.97
C TRP A 87 -5.76 9.19 26.64
N ARG A 88 -4.65 9.89 26.36
CA ARG A 88 -4.69 11.14 25.61
C ARG A 88 -4.75 10.79 24.12
N ILE A 89 -5.74 11.28 23.39
CA ILE A 89 -5.79 11.15 21.92
C ILE A 89 -5.69 12.54 21.33
N SER A 90 -4.76 12.78 20.41
CA SER A 90 -4.58 14.09 19.77
C SER A 90 -4.57 14.02 18.26
N ASP A 91 -5.08 15.07 17.63
CA ASP A 91 -4.93 15.39 16.21
C ASP A 91 -4.30 16.79 16.05
N GLN A 92 -4.36 17.35 14.84
CA GLN A 92 -3.84 18.69 14.57
C GLN A 92 -4.70 19.83 15.15
N GLN A 93 -5.96 19.56 15.50
CA GLN A 93 -6.92 20.54 15.97
C GLN A 93 -7.06 20.56 17.50
N GLY A 94 -6.69 19.48 18.18
CA GLY A 94 -6.69 19.42 19.64
C GLY A 94 -6.44 18.03 20.21
N GLU A 95 -6.85 17.86 21.46
CA GLU A 95 -6.73 16.60 22.20
C GLU A 95 -8.00 16.31 23.00
N ILE A 96 -8.28 15.02 23.20
CA ILE A 96 -9.29 14.50 24.13
C ILE A 96 -8.65 13.57 25.15
N LEU A 97 -9.35 13.36 26.26
CA LEU A 97 -9.03 12.30 27.23
C LEU A 97 -10.10 11.22 27.13
N LEU A 98 -9.66 10.01 26.82
CA LEU A 98 -10.49 8.81 26.79
C LEU A 98 -10.28 8.01 28.08
N HIS A 99 -11.21 8.18 29.01
CA HIS A 99 -11.25 7.40 30.25
C HIS A 99 -11.97 6.08 30.02
N ARG A 100 -11.54 5.02 30.71
CA ARG A 100 -12.16 3.69 30.60
C ARG A 100 -13.67 3.72 30.87
N GLU A 101 -14.11 4.45 31.88
CA GLU A 101 -15.53 4.58 32.23
C GLU A 101 -16.36 5.35 31.19
N ASP A 102 -15.72 6.19 30.39
CA ASP A 102 -16.35 7.03 29.37
C ASP A 102 -16.27 6.39 27.97
N ALA A 103 -15.47 5.33 27.82
CA ALA A 103 -15.30 4.63 26.55
C ALA A 103 -16.63 4.06 26.05
N PRO A 104 -17.07 4.43 24.84
CA PRO A 104 -18.29 3.89 24.25
C PRO A 104 -18.19 2.37 24.18
N GLN A 105 -19.25 1.67 24.63
CA GLN A 105 -19.30 0.20 24.46
C GLN A 105 -19.28 -0.18 22.98
N THR A 106 -19.98 0.61 22.16
CA THR A 106 -19.87 0.67 20.70
C THR A 106 -20.35 2.05 20.27
N THR A 107 -19.66 2.70 19.32
CA THR A 107 -20.29 3.74 18.50
C THR A 107 -20.87 3.08 17.25
N ALA A 108 -22.05 3.53 16.82
CA ALA A 108 -22.54 3.14 15.50
C ALA A 108 -21.52 3.61 14.47
N VAL A 109 -21.00 2.68 13.68
CA VAL A 109 -20.20 3.03 12.51
C VAL A 109 -21.11 3.86 11.61
N VAL A 110 -20.66 5.09 11.32
CA VAL A 110 -21.31 5.92 10.32
C VAL A 110 -20.68 5.53 9.00
N VAL A 111 -21.38 4.72 8.22
CA VAL A 111 -21.01 4.40 6.84
C VAL A 111 -21.28 5.65 6.00
N PRO A 112 -20.34 6.11 5.17
CA PRO A 112 -20.60 7.20 4.23
C PRO A 112 -21.85 6.90 3.39
N ASP A 113 -22.78 7.84 3.34
CA ASP A 113 -24.07 7.69 2.65
C ASP A 113 -24.13 8.45 1.32
N SER A 114 -23.00 9.00 0.87
CA SER A 114 -22.87 9.68 -0.41
C SER A 114 -21.47 9.51 -1.00
N THR A 115 -21.39 9.50 -2.32
CA THR A 115 -20.13 9.45 -3.08
C THR A 115 -19.19 10.59 -2.71
N ALA A 116 -19.71 11.80 -2.50
CA ALA A 116 -18.93 12.95 -2.05
C ALA A 116 -18.26 12.73 -0.68
N ALA A 117 -18.93 12.02 0.24
CA ALA A 117 -18.34 11.68 1.54
C ALA A 117 -17.24 10.62 1.40
N VAL A 118 -17.45 9.59 0.57
CA VAL A 118 -16.43 8.58 0.25
C VAL A 118 -15.21 9.23 -0.41
N TRP A 119 -15.43 10.11 -1.38
CA TRP A 119 -14.38 10.87 -2.06
C TRP A 119 -13.53 11.69 -1.09
N GLN A 120 -14.18 12.43 -0.20
CA GLN A 120 -13.49 13.22 0.82
C GLN A 120 -12.70 12.34 1.80
N ALA A 121 -13.30 11.24 2.26
CA ALA A 121 -12.65 10.29 3.17
C ALA A 121 -11.41 9.66 2.52
N PHE A 122 -11.51 9.23 1.27
CA PHE A 122 -10.40 8.65 0.53
C PHE A 122 -9.26 9.65 0.31
N ARG A 123 -9.60 10.90 -0.02
CA ARG A 123 -8.60 11.98 -0.10
C ARG A 123 -7.86 12.19 1.22
N GLN A 124 -8.58 12.21 2.34
CA GLN A 124 -7.96 12.31 3.66
C GLN A 124 -7.10 11.09 3.99
N ARG A 125 -7.51 9.89 3.54
CA ARG A 125 -6.73 8.65 3.65
C ARG A 125 -5.38 8.79 2.96
N ILE A 126 -5.35 9.31 1.73
CA ILE A 126 -4.11 9.59 0.97
C ILE A 126 -3.22 10.57 1.72
N GLU A 127 -3.76 11.72 2.12
CA GLU A 127 -2.99 12.79 2.77
C GLU A 127 -2.38 12.31 4.09
N SER A 128 -3.12 11.53 4.87
CA SER A 128 -2.68 10.94 6.12
C SER A 128 -1.65 9.83 5.93
N ALA A 129 -1.88 8.89 5.00
CA ALA A 129 -0.97 7.77 4.79
C ALA A 129 0.41 8.26 4.31
N TYR A 130 0.43 9.15 3.31
CA TYR A 130 1.69 9.75 2.83
C TYR A 130 2.33 10.66 3.90
N GLY A 131 1.52 11.48 4.57
CA GLY A 131 2.00 12.39 5.62
C GLY A 131 2.60 11.64 6.81
N GLY A 132 1.94 10.57 7.26
CA GLY A 132 2.43 9.66 8.30
C GLY A 132 3.75 9.00 7.91
N LEU A 133 3.86 8.56 6.66
CA LEU A 133 5.12 8.01 6.13
C LEU A 133 6.26 9.04 6.17
N LEU A 134 5.99 10.30 5.82
CA LEU A 134 6.99 11.37 5.92
C LEU A 134 7.38 11.64 7.39
N LEU A 135 6.41 11.66 8.31
CA LEU A 135 6.70 11.80 9.75
C LEU A 135 7.54 10.64 10.29
N ALA A 136 7.26 9.39 9.86
CA ALA A 136 8.05 8.21 10.21
C ALA A 136 9.49 8.33 9.70
N GLN A 137 9.69 9.01 8.56
CA GLN A 137 11.00 9.38 8.04
C GLN A 137 11.62 10.59 8.74
N GLY A 138 10.98 11.19 9.74
CA GLY A 138 11.50 12.36 10.45
C GLY A 138 11.41 13.66 9.65
N PHE A 139 10.48 13.75 8.70
CA PHE A 139 10.00 15.04 8.24
C PHE A 139 9.14 15.70 9.31
N GLU A 140 9.11 17.02 9.29
CA GLU A 140 8.29 17.83 10.19
C GLU A 140 7.17 18.50 9.39
N TYR A 141 5.92 18.29 9.81
CA TYR A 141 4.77 18.96 9.22
C TYR A 141 4.78 20.46 9.53
N GLN A 142 4.60 21.29 8.51
CA GLN A 142 4.60 22.73 8.58
C GLN A 142 3.17 23.29 8.50
N SER A 143 2.96 24.51 9.01
CA SER A 143 1.63 25.15 9.02
C SER A 143 1.07 25.48 7.64
N ASP A 144 1.91 25.45 6.59
CA ASP A 144 1.50 25.66 5.20
C ASP A 144 1.13 24.35 4.48
N GLY A 145 1.11 23.22 5.18
CA GLY A 145 0.79 21.90 4.66
C GLY A 145 1.98 21.16 4.05
N SER A 146 3.17 21.76 4.01
CA SER A 146 4.39 21.08 3.57
C SER A 146 5.02 20.22 4.67
N PHE A 147 5.83 19.27 4.27
CA PHE A 147 6.69 18.47 5.14
C PHE A 147 8.13 18.81 4.86
N GLU A 148 8.87 19.21 5.89
CA GLU A 148 10.25 19.63 5.75
C GLU A 148 11.22 18.69 6.45
N ARG A 149 12.34 18.40 5.80
CA ARG A 149 13.46 17.67 6.41
C ARG A 149 14.78 18.16 5.84
N SER A 150 15.82 18.18 6.66
CA SER A 150 17.18 18.45 6.19
C SER A 150 18.12 17.35 6.66
N TYR A 151 18.97 16.87 5.75
CA TYR A 151 20.03 15.92 6.06
C TYR A 151 21.36 16.56 5.78
N ILE A 152 22.30 16.33 6.69
CA ILE A 152 23.69 16.75 6.53
C ILE A 152 24.50 15.48 6.36
N GLY A 153 25.26 15.42 5.28
CA GLY A 153 26.19 14.34 5.02
C GLY A 153 27.52 14.86 4.54
N GLY A 154 28.50 13.98 4.43
CA GLY A 154 29.81 14.39 3.96
C GLY A 154 30.85 13.31 3.98
N SER A 155 31.96 13.63 3.34
CA SER A 155 33.22 12.91 3.40
C SER A 155 34.31 13.81 4.00
N VAL A 156 35.55 13.32 4.03
CA VAL A 156 36.71 14.08 4.51
C VAL A 156 36.88 15.41 3.74
N ASN A 157 36.57 15.42 2.44
CA ASN A 157 36.84 16.55 1.53
C ASN A 157 35.57 17.25 1.01
N SER A 158 34.39 16.77 1.36
CA SER A 158 33.11 17.35 0.94
C SER A 158 32.09 17.30 2.06
N ARG A 159 31.31 18.36 2.21
CA ARG A 159 30.11 18.38 3.03
C ARG A 159 28.94 18.75 2.14
N TRP A 160 27.79 18.17 2.42
CA TRP A 160 26.57 18.55 1.76
C TRP A 160 25.44 18.62 2.77
N LYS A 161 24.50 19.51 2.50
CA LYS A 161 23.22 19.59 3.18
C LYS A 161 22.15 19.53 2.11
N ASN A 162 21.25 18.57 2.22
CA ASN A 162 20.08 18.54 1.36
C ASN A 162 18.86 18.85 2.20
N SER A 163 18.09 19.85 1.78
CA SER A 163 16.83 20.26 2.41
C SER A 163 15.69 19.87 1.48
N TYR A 164 14.63 19.27 2.00
CA TYR A 164 13.47 18.83 1.24
C TYR A 164 12.24 19.50 1.80
N SER A 165 11.42 20.02 0.90
CA SER A 165 10.08 20.51 1.18
C SER A 165 9.13 19.72 0.27
N VAL A 166 8.33 18.86 0.88
CA VAL A 166 7.39 17.96 0.20
C VAL A 166 5.98 18.48 0.41
N MET A 167 5.20 18.58 -0.67
CA MET A 167 3.82 19.04 -0.61
C MET A 167 2.96 18.12 -1.46
N LEU A 168 1.84 17.66 -0.91
CA LEU A 168 0.81 16.97 -1.68
C LEU A 168 0.00 18.02 -2.44
N THR A 169 -0.18 17.82 -3.74
CA THR A 169 -0.83 18.75 -4.65
C THR A 169 -1.87 18.05 -5.48
N THR A 170 -3.07 18.62 -5.56
CA THR A 170 -4.14 18.11 -6.42
C THR A 170 -4.02 18.65 -7.83
N ASN A 171 -4.06 17.75 -8.81
CA ASN A 171 -4.18 18.08 -10.22
C ASN A 171 -5.52 17.58 -10.74
N THR A 172 -6.41 18.52 -11.06
CA THR A 172 -7.75 18.22 -11.54
C THR A 172 -7.80 18.26 -13.07
N VAL A 173 -8.43 17.27 -13.68
CA VAL A 173 -8.76 17.18 -15.10
C VAL A 173 -10.26 16.94 -15.21
N GLU A 174 -10.98 17.85 -15.87
CA GLU A 174 -12.44 17.77 -16.03
C GLU A 174 -12.80 17.64 -17.52
N GLU A 175 -14.02 17.17 -17.78
CA GLU A 175 -14.59 17.02 -19.12
C GLU A 175 -13.72 16.13 -20.03
N VAL A 176 -13.16 15.05 -19.47
CA VAL A 176 -12.52 14.01 -20.28
C VAL A 176 -13.54 13.43 -21.26
N ALA A 177 -13.08 13.07 -22.47
CA ALA A 177 -13.93 12.48 -23.49
C ALA A 177 -13.13 11.49 -24.36
N GLY A 178 -13.72 10.34 -24.65
CA GLY A 178 -13.13 9.21 -25.34
C GLY A 178 -11.99 8.57 -24.55
N LYS A 179 -10.91 8.23 -25.25
CA LYS A 179 -9.75 7.57 -24.62
C LYS A 179 -8.83 8.58 -23.94
N TYR A 180 -8.62 8.42 -22.65
CA TYR A 180 -7.67 9.16 -21.83
C TYR A 180 -6.64 8.23 -21.20
N ILE A 181 -5.38 8.62 -21.26
CA ILE A 181 -4.30 8.00 -20.51
C ILE A 181 -3.66 9.12 -19.70
N ARG A 182 -3.56 8.96 -18.39
CA ARG A 182 -2.92 9.92 -17.49
C ARG A 182 -1.50 10.21 -17.99
N GLN A 183 -1.22 11.50 -18.23
CA GLN A 183 0.00 11.93 -18.94
C GLN A 183 1.18 12.27 -18.03
N PHE A 184 1.02 12.17 -16.70
CA PHE A 184 2.10 12.55 -15.78
C PHE A 184 3.19 11.46 -15.75
N PRO A 185 4.47 11.82 -15.67
CA PRO A 185 5.57 10.86 -15.71
C PRO A 185 5.46 9.82 -14.60
N ASP A 186 5.95 8.60 -14.87
CA ASP A 186 5.94 7.40 -14.01
C ASP A 186 6.63 7.54 -12.62
N SER A 187 6.91 8.76 -12.17
CA SER A 187 7.44 9.07 -10.84
C SER A 187 6.50 10.05 -10.15
N ASP A 188 5.64 9.56 -9.26
CA ASP A 188 4.70 10.38 -8.47
C ASP A 188 5.36 11.42 -7.55
N SER A 189 6.69 11.44 -7.49
CA SER A 189 7.50 12.50 -6.91
C SER A 189 8.25 13.25 -8.02
N ASP A 190 7.65 14.28 -8.58
CA ASP A 190 8.41 15.21 -9.43
C ASP A 190 9.23 16.12 -8.50
N VAL A 191 10.56 16.12 -8.69
CA VAL A 191 11.39 17.22 -8.17
C VAL A 191 11.04 18.45 -9.01
N THR A 192 10.07 19.23 -8.53
CA THR A 192 9.48 20.34 -9.29
C THR A 192 10.42 21.54 -9.43
N ASP A 193 11.41 21.67 -8.54
CA ASP A 193 12.37 22.78 -8.57
C ASP A 193 13.63 22.47 -7.74
N ILE A 194 14.82 22.55 -8.35
CA ILE A 194 16.12 22.58 -7.65
C ILE A 194 16.55 24.05 -7.57
N ARG A 195 16.14 24.76 -6.53
CA ARG A 195 16.30 26.22 -6.48
C ARG A 195 17.71 26.71 -6.22
N ARG A 196 18.54 25.91 -5.55
CA ARG A 196 19.83 26.41 -5.10
C ARG A 196 20.82 25.28 -4.90
N GLN A 197 21.80 25.19 -5.79
CA GLN A 197 23.06 24.52 -5.52
C GLN A 197 24.07 25.60 -5.16
N VAL A 198 24.29 25.85 -3.87
CA VAL A 198 25.40 26.73 -3.46
C VAL A 198 26.60 25.85 -3.20
N SER A 199 27.51 25.80 -4.17
CA SER A 199 28.85 25.26 -3.94
C SER A 199 29.75 26.39 -3.46
N VAL A 200 29.97 26.47 -2.15
CA VAL A 200 30.97 27.39 -1.59
C VAL A 200 32.27 26.62 -1.44
N GLU A 201 33.32 27.12 -2.09
CA GLU A 201 34.68 26.74 -1.74
C GLU A 201 35.04 27.47 -0.45
N GLU A 202 34.82 26.82 0.68
CA GLU A 202 35.19 27.38 1.96
C GLU A 202 36.69 27.13 2.17
N GLN A 203 37.49 28.22 2.15
CA GLN A 203 38.84 28.18 2.70
C GLN A 203 38.75 28.10 4.22
N VAL A 204 38.48 26.91 4.73
CA VAL A 204 38.63 26.65 6.14
C VAL A 204 40.14 26.59 6.38
N HIS A 205 40.69 27.57 7.12
CA HIS A 205 41.91 27.35 7.87
C HIS A 205 41.54 26.36 8.97
N LEU A 206 41.46 25.08 8.59
CA LEU A 206 41.39 24.03 9.57
C LEU A 206 42.68 24.18 10.37
N SER A 207 42.58 24.41 11.68
CA SER A 207 43.66 24.11 12.61
C SER A 207 43.91 22.59 12.70
N GLY A 208 43.62 21.82 11.65
CA GLY A 208 43.64 20.37 11.68
C GLY A 208 43.28 19.75 10.32
N ALA A 209 44.30 19.19 9.69
CA ALA A 209 44.33 18.34 8.49
C ALA A 209 44.91 19.10 7.30
N TYR A 210 46.22 19.13 7.05
CA TYR A 210 47.30 18.27 7.50
C TYR A 210 48.21 19.08 8.43
N SER A 211 48.39 18.71 9.69
CA SER A 211 49.62 19.04 10.40
C SER A 211 50.29 17.71 10.64
N ALA A 212 51.59 17.64 10.35
CA ALA A 212 52.36 16.43 10.20
C ALA A 212 51.97 15.40 11.25
N TYR A 213 51.49 14.24 10.77
CA TYR A 213 51.34 13.03 11.57
C TYR A 213 52.62 12.87 12.39
N VAL A 214 52.54 13.13 13.68
CA VAL A 214 53.58 12.71 14.58
C VAL A 214 53.24 11.26 14.85
N ASP A 215 53.90 10.34 14.12
CA ASP A 215 53.75 8.89 14.34
C ASP A 215 53.59 8.61 15.85
N ALA A 216 52.55 7.85 16.20
CA ALA A 216 52.32 7.38 17.56
C ALA A 216 53.64 6.80 18.10
N GLY A 217 54.27 7.52 19.02
CA GLY A 217 55.62 7.19 19.49
C GLY A 217 56.55 8.36 19.81
N ARG A 218 56.19 9.63 19.53
CA ARG A 218 57.02 10.77 19.97
C ARG A 218 56.62 11.33 21.33
N SER A 219 57.20 10.78 22.39
CA SER A 219 57.27 11.48 23.68
C SER A 219 58.32 12.60 23.61
N GLY A 220 57.97 13.82 24.03
CA GLY A 220 58.88 14.98 24.04
C GLY A 220 58.47 16.04 25.06
N SER A 221 59.35 17.01 25.32
CA SER A 221 59.21 18.03 26.39
C SER A 221 58.05 19.03 26.23
N ASN A 222 57.36 19.02 25.08
CA ASN A 222 56.30 19.98 24.74
C ASN A 222 54.94 19.30 24.51
N TYR A 223 54.77 18.07 25.01
CA TYR A 223 53.54 17.27 24.90
C TYR A 223 52.82 17.18 26.24
N ILE A 224 51.51 17.34 26.23
CA ILE A 224 50.63 17.25 27.41
C ILE A 224 49.63 16.10 27.18
N SER A 225 49.70 15.03 27.97
CA SER A 225 48.75 13.89 27.89
C SER A 225 47.35 14.29 28.36
N ALA A 226 46.30 13.72 27.76
CA ALA A 226 44.88 13.97 28.02
C ALA A 226 44.29 13.13 29.19
N ASP A 227 45.09 12.31 29.88
CA ASP A 227 44.61 11.42 30.93
C ASP A 227 43.98 12.16 32.14
N GLY A 228 42.65 12.21 32.17
CA GLY A 228 41.84 12.16 33.40
C GLY A 228 41.77 13.37 34.33
N MET A 229 42.49 14.47 34.12
CA MET A 229 42.31 15.70 34.91
C MET A 229 42.57 16.96 34.08
N PHE A 230 41.52 17.54 33.48
CA PHE A 230 41.59 18.87 32.85
C PHE A 230 40.44 19.78 33.26
N ASN A 231 40.36 20.06 34.56
CA ASN A 231 39.95 21.39 35.00
C ASN A 231 41.21 22.28 35.00
N GLY A 232 41.36 23.13 33.98
CA GLY A 232 42.21 24.33 34.05
C GLY A 232 43.64 24.26 33.46
N ILE A 233 43.82 23.85 32.20
CA ILE A 233 45.05 24.29 31.48
C ILE A 233 44.89 25.78 31.14
N SER A 234 45.65 26.63 31.80
CA SER A 234 45.91 27.98 31.30
C SER A 234 47.10 27.89 30.35
N ILE A 235 46.85 28.04 29.05
CA ILE A 235 47.92 28.31 28.07
C ILE A 235 48.60 29.59 28.55
N GLN A 236 49.88 29.53 28.91
CA GLN A 236 50.61 30.70 29.39
C GLN A 236 51.31 31.37 28.21
N GLY A 237 50.79 32.55 27.81
CA GLY A 237 51.36 33.36 26.74
C GLY A 237 50.75 33.06 25.36
N ASP A 238 51.54 33.31 24.32
CA ASP A 238 51.12 33.32 22.92
C ASP A 238 51.38 31.97 22.20
N GLU A 239 51.15 30.83 22.86
CA GLU A 239 51.46 29.50 22.28
C GLU A 239 50.27 28.91 21.48
N ILE A 240 50.55 28.11 20.46
CA ILE A 240 49.58 27.35 19.65
C ILE A 240 49.54 25.91 20.15
N ALA A 241 48.36 25.41 20.53
CA ALA A 241 48.12 24.02 20.91
C ALA A 241 47.61 23.19 19.72
N VAL A 242 48.23 22.03 19.47
CA VAL A 242 47.84 21.08 18.41
C VAL A 242 47.42 19.75 19.05
N PRO A 243 46.17 19.29 18.89
CA PRO A 243 45.69 18.05 19.50
C PRO A 243 46.33 16.79 18.88
N ASP A 244 46.59 15.80 19.73
CA ASP A 244 47.01 14.43 19.38
C ASP A 244 45.84 13.48 19.61
N TYR A 245 45.45 12.74 18.56
CA TYR A 245 44.31 11.84 18.56
C TYR A 245 44.78 10.39 18.56
N GLY A 246 44.17 9.58 19.42
CA GLY A 246 44.37 8.13 19.43
C GLY A 246 43.90 7.46 18.14
N LEU A 247 44.32 6.21 17.93
CA LEU A 247 43.99 5.43 16.74
C LEU A 247 42.53 4.92 16.71
N ASN A 248 41.84 4.96 17.86
CA ASN A 248 40.47 4.50 17.97
C ASN A 248 39.49 5.59 17.51
N THR A 249 38.62 5.22 16.58
CA THR A 249 37.47 6.03 16.17
C THR A 249 36.23 5.44 16.81
N TRP A 250 35.34 6.28 17.32
CA TRP A 250 34.03 5.91 17.83
C TRP A 250 32.98 6.81 17.18
N ARG A 251 31.77 6.30 16.99
CA ARG A 251 30.69 7.06 16.36
C ARG A 251 29.87 7.73 17.45
N ASN A 252 29.77 9.05 17.41
CA ASN A 252 28.95 9.82 18.33
C ASN A 252 27.49 9.41 18.17
N PRO A 253 26.83 8.84 19.20
CA PRO A 253 25.50 8.29 19.07
C PRO A 253 24.41 9.36 18.96
N LEU A 254 24.70 10.63 19.24
CA LEU A 254 23.76 11.75 19.13
C LEU A 254 23.87 12.50 17.80
N THR A 255 25.07 12.58 17.22
CA THR A 255 25.32 13.34 15.98
C THR A 255 25.65 12.46 14.77
N GLY A 256 25.93 11.16 14.99
CA GLY A 256 26.35 10.22 13.95
C GLY A 256 27.78 10.41 13.45
N GLU A 257 28.49 11.45 13.92
CA GLU A 257 29.85 11.79 13.49
C GLU A 257 30.90 10.77 13.99
N LEU A 258 31.94 10.52 13.20
CA LEU A 258 33.07 9.68 13.61
C LEU A 258 34.06 10.55 14.41
N GLU A 259 34.14 10.34 15.71
CA GLU A 259 35.04 11.06 16.61
C GLU A 259 36.26 10.20 17.02
N ARG A 260 37.39 10.84 17.32
CA ARG A 260 38.60 10.18 17.85
C ARG A 260 38.89 10.67 19.26
N GLU A 261 39.34 9.77 20.12
CA GLU A 261 39.77 10.10 21.48
C GLU A 261 41.02 10.99 21.44
N ILE A 262 40.98 12.17 22.10
CA ILE A 262 42.17 13.01 22.26
C ILE A 262 43.08 12.38 23.31
N LYS A 263 44.33 12.06 22.94
CA LYS A 263 45.37 11.52 23.83
C LYS A 263 46.28 12.59 24.41
N GLY A 264 46.32 13.78 23.82
CA GLY A 264 47.10 14.91 24.35
C GLY A 264 47.16 16.11 23.42
N TYR A 265 48.09 17.03 23.70
CA TYR A 265 48.35 18.24 22.90
C TYR A 265 49.85 18.53 22.81
N TYR A 266 50.31 18.98 21.64
CA TYR A 266 51.65 19.56 21.43
C TYR A 266 51.59 21.10 21.44
N LEU A 267 52.51 21.76 22.14
CA LEU A 267 52.60 23.22 22.22
C LEU A 267 53.72 23.79 21.33
N TYR A 268 53.41 24.84 20.57
CA TYR A 268 54.33 25.55 19.67
C TYR A 268 54.34 27.07 19.94
N PRO A 269 55.49 27.76 19.79
CA PRO A 269 55.55 29.23 19.90
C PRO A 269 54.79 29.97 18.78
N LEU A 270 54.25 31.17 19.08
CA LEU A 270 53.58 32.04 18.09
C LEU A 270 54.47 32.32 16.87
N GLY A 271 53.88 32.27 15.67
CA GLY A 271 54.58 32.57 14.41
C GLY A 271 55.39 31.41 13.83
N THR A 272 55.36 30.24 14.46
CA THR A 272 55.87 29.01 13.83
C THR A 272 54.81 28.43 12.90
N THR A 273 55.21 28.02 11.69
CA THR A 273 54.36 27.21 10.80
C THR A 273 54.57 25.74 11.21
N PRO A 274 53.56 25.06 11.79
CA PRO A 274 53.69 23.66 12.11
C PRO A 274 54.03 22.88 10.82
N PRO A 275 54.95 21.90 10.84
CA PRO A 275 55.23 21.08 9.67
C PRO A 275 53.94 20.42 9.22
N GLY A 276 53.57 20.52 7.93
CA GLY A 276 52.44 19.80 7.33
C GLY A 276 51.27 20.64 6.79
N ASN A 277 51.12 21.92 7.17
CA ASN A 277 49.96 22.75 6.83
C ASN A 277 49.82 23.06 5.31
N SER A 278 49.29 22.12 4.53
CA SER A 278 48.67 22.41 3.23
C SER A 278 47.20 22.76 3.42
N PRO A 279 46.66 23.81 2.74
CA PRO A 279 45.24 24.12 2.80
C PRO A 279 44.41 22.95 2.27
N VAL A 280 43.42 22.50 3.05
CA VAL A 280 42.41 21.54 2.60
C VAL A 280 41.16 22.31 2.20
N TYR A 281 40.81 22.21 0.93
CA TYR A 281 39.58 22.76 0.39
C TYR A 281 38.45 21.78 0.70
N ARG A 282 37.42 22.27 1.38
CA ARG A 282 36.19 21.50 1.59
C ARG A 282 35.12 22.10 0.71
N PHE A 283 34.56 21.28 -0.16
CA PHE A 283 33.40 21.67 -0.94
C PHE A 283 32.17 21.53 -0.06
N TYR A 284 31.49 22.64 0.21
CA TYR A 284 30.18 22.62 0.85
C TYR A 284 29.11 22.82 -0.22
N THR A 285 28.20 21.85 -0.35
CA THR A 285 27.05 21.94 -1.26
C THR A 285 25.76 21.92 -0.46
N GLU A 286 25.00 23.00 -0.52
CA GLU A 286 23.61 23.00 -0.06
C GLU A 286 22.68 22.85 -1.26
N THR A 287 21.76 21.90 -1.18
CA THR A 287 20.75 21.62 -2.21
C THR A 287 19.36 21.66 -1.60
N ASP A 288 18.51 22.55 -2.09
CA ASP A 288 17.10 22.62 -1.68
C ASP A 288 16.22 21.96 -2.74
N TYR A 289 15.51 20.91 -2.35
CA TYR A 289 14.56 20.14 -3.15
C TYR A 289 13.13 20.54 -2.80
N ARG A 290 12.35 20.91 -3.82
CA ARG A 290 10.89 20.98 -3.72
C ARG A 290 10.30 19.78 -4.43
N VAL A 291 9.48 19.03 -3.72
CA VAL A 291 8.84 17.82 -4.24
C VAL A 291 7.34 18.02 -4.16
N SER A 292 6.68 17.83 -5.30
CA SER A 292 5.22 17.78 -5.35
C SER A 292 4.79 16.33 -5.56
N VAL A 293 3.89 15.88 -4.69
CA VAL A 293 3.26 14.56 -4.77
C VAL A 293 1.87 14.76 -5.31
N ASN A 294 1.59 14.20 -6.49
CA ASN A 294 0.38 14.53 -7.24
C ASN A 294 -0.77 13.60 -6.86
N ILE A 295 -1.86 14.17 -6.35
CA ILE A 295 -3.17 13.52 -6.27
C ILE A 295 -3.92 13.88 -7.56
N ALA A 296 -4.26 12.88 -8.36
CA ALA A 296 -5.00 13.10 -9.61
C ALA A 296 -6.51 13.03 -9.34
N GLU A 297 -7.22 14.10 -9.68
CA GLU A 297 -8.69 14.11 -9.70
C GLU A 297 -9.12 14.20 -11.17
N ILE A 298 -9.80 13.18 -11.68
CA ILE A 298 -10.20 13.07 -13.08
C ILE A 298 -11.71 12.92 -13.13
N THR A 299 -12.38 13.77 -13.90
CA THR A 299 -13.82 13.71 -14.12
C THR A 299 -14.11 13.69 -15.62
N ALA A 300 -14.81 12.66 -16.07
CA ALA A 300 -15.24 12.50 -17.44
C ALA A 300 -16.57 13.21 -17.74
N GLY A 301 -16.96 13.17 -19.01
CA GLY A 301 -18.10 13.87 -19.55
C GLY A 301 -19.41 13.13 -19.33
N SER A 302 -20.22 13.04 -20.37
CA SER A 302 -21.51 12.35 -20.34
C SER A 302 -21.65 11.30 -21.45
N GLY A 303 -20.52 10.84 -21.99
CA GLY A 303 -20.51 9.75 -22.95
C GLY A 303 -19.46 8.72 -22.54
N GLY A 304 -19.58 7.50 -23.07
CA GLY A 304 -18.67 6.41 -22.73
C GLY A 304 -17.20 6.72 -23.05
N ASP A 305 -16.39 6.67 -22.01
CA ASP A 305 -15.00 7.07 -21.96
C ASP A 305 -14.13 5.88 -21.53
N SER A 306 -12.84 5.94 -21.88
CA SER A 306 -11.87 4.92 -21.46
C SER A 306 -10.69 5.61 -20.81
N ILE A 307 -10.64 5.55 -19.49
CA ILE A 307 -9.69 6.27 -18.64
C ILE A 307 -8.71 5.27 -18.06
N SER A 308 -7.45 5.37 -18.45
CA SER A 308 -6.35 4.61 -17.84
C SER A 308 -5.44 5.54 -17.04
N THR A 309 -5.25 5.27 -15.76
CA THR A 309 -4.40 6.10 -14.89
C THR A 309 -2.93 5.67 -14.92
N GLY A 310 -2.63 4.49 -15.44
CA GLY A 310 -1.28 3.96 -15.57
C GLY A 310 -0.63 3.64 -14.22
N ALA A 311 0.71 3.58 -14.19
CA ALA A 311 1.48 3.20 -13.01
C ALA A 311 1.69 4.36 -12.01
N ALA A 312 0.65 5.17 -11.81
CA ALA A 312 0.69 6.29 -10.89
C ALA A 312 -0.21 6.09 -9.68
N HIS A 313 0.27 6.52 -8.52
CA HIS A 313 -0.45 6.49 -7.25
C HIS A 313 -1.50 7.61 -7.15
N PHE A 314 -2.47 7.42 -6.24
CA PHE A 314 -3.45 8.44 -5.82
C PHE A 314 -4.34 8.97 -6.95
N ASN A 315 -5.16 8.09 -7.49
CA ASN A 315 -6.13 8.47 -8.50
C ASN A 315 -7.53 8.52 -7.89
N LEU A 316 -8.25 9.61 -8.14
CA LEU A 316 -9.66 9.73 -7.87
C LEU A 316 -10.33 10.00 -9.21
N VAL A 317 -11.11 9.04 -9.68
CA VAL A 317 -11.68 9.03 -11.04
C VAL A 317 -13.20 8.97 -10.94
N ASP A 318 -13.86 9.88 -11.64
CA ASP A 318 -15.31 9.92 -11.85
C ASP A 318 -15.57 9.77 -13.37
N GLY A 319 -16.22 8.68 -13.77
CA GLY A 319 -16.60 8.38 -15.16
C GLY A 319 -17.66 9.35 -15.71
N GLY A 320 -18.43 9.99 -14.83
CA GLY A 320 -19.44 10.94 -15.24
C GLY A 320 -20.69 10.25 -15.78
N GLY A 321 -20.75 9.94 -17.08
CA GLY A 321 -21.85 9.10 -17.53
C GLY A 321 -21.71 8.59 -18.95
N GLY A 322 -22.57 7.64 -19.31
CA GLY A 322 -22.32 6.71 -20.40
C GLY A 322 -21.52 5.50 -19.90
N ASP A 323 -21.42 4.47 -20.73
CA ASP A 323 -20.73 3.23 -20.36
C ASP A 323 -19.19 3.42 -20.44
N ASP A 324 -18.54 3.48 -19.29
CA ASP A 324 -17.13 3.83 -19.12
C ASP A 324 -16.24 2.61 -18.83
N LEU A 325 -14.96 2.73 -19.18
CA LEU A 325 -13.89 1.81 -18.78
C LEU A 325 -12.86 2.58 -17.94
N LEU A 326 -12.84 2.32 -16.64
CA LEU A 326 -11.89 2.89 -15.69
C LEU A 326 -10.84 1.85 -15.32
N ASP A 327 -9.58 2.12 -15.67
CA ASP A 327 -8.46 1.20 -15.49
C ASP A 327 -7.34 1.88 -14.68
N ALA A 328 -7.23 1.47 -13.41
CA ALA A 328 -6.20 1.94 -12.49
C ALA A 328 -5.06 0.94 -12.28
N TYR A 329 -4.88 0.00 -13.22
CA TYR A 329 -3.91 -1.08 -13.06
C TYR A 329 -2.50 -0.55 -12.81
N HIS A 330 -1.98 -0.86 -11.62
CA HIS A 330 -0.72 -0.34 -11.12
C HIS A 330 0.36 -1.43 -11.11
N THR A 331 1.58 -1.12 -11.55
CA THR A 331 2.69 -2.12 -11.58
C THR A 331 3.73 -1.94 -10.48
N ARG A 332 3.61 -0.92 -9.62
CA ARG A 332 4.56 -0.63 -8.53
C ARG A 332 3.87 -0.62 -7.17
N GLY A 333 4.24 -1.53 -6.28
CA GLY A 333 3.71 -1.56 -4.90
C GLY A 333 4.42 -0.61 -3.92
N TYR A 334 5.34 0.25 -4.39
CA TYR A 334 6.16 1.11 -3.53
C TYR A 334 6.13 2.55 -4.00
N MET A 335 5.90 3.48 -3.07
CA MET A 335 5.98 4.92 -3.34
C MET A 335 7.39 5.48 -3.08
N PRO A 336 7.91 6.31 -4.00
CA PRO A 336 9.17 7.01 -3.78
C PRO A 336 9.03 8.05 -2.66
N ILE A 337 9.93 7.98 -1.68
CA ILE A 337 10.04 8.94 -0.59
C ILE A 337 11.23 9.85 -0.86
N PRO A 338 11.08 11.17 -0.81
CA PRO A 338 12.20 12.05 -1.08
C PRO A 338 13.37 11.84 -0.10
N GLY A 339 14.53 11.43 -0.64
CA GLY A 339 15.78 11.24 0.11
C GLY A 339 15.89 9.95 0.94
N ALA A 340 14.97 9.00 0.75
CA ALA A 340 15.12 7.62 1.16
C ALA A 340 14.88 6.72 -0.06
N ASP A 341 15.45 5.52 -0.07
CA ASP A 341 15.24 4.60 -1.19
C ASP A 341 13.80 4.05 -1.14
N GLU A 342 13.37 3.47 -0.01
CA GLU A 342 12.00 2.98 0.25
C GLU A 342 11.76 2.86 1.78
N LEU A 343 10.52 3.00 2.27
CA LEU A 343 10.11 2.40 3.54
C LEU A 343 9.27 1.16 3.20
N PRO A 344 9.79 -0.06 3.41
CA PRO A 344 8.95 -1.24 3.30
C PRO A 344 7.89 -1.21 4.41
N GLY A 345 6.66 -1.57 4.05
CA GLY A 345 5.56 -1.72 5.00
C GLY A 345 4.99 -0.40 5.47
N ILE A 346 4.53 0.47 4.56
CA ILE A 346 3.29 1.25 4.80
C ILE A 346 2.31 0.91 3.66
N ALA A 347 1.12 0.39 3.96
CA ALA A 347 0.09 0.10 2.98
C ALA A 347 -0.48 1.43 2.48
N MET A 348 -0.33 1.70 1.19
CA MET A 348 -0.78 2.96 0.61
C MET A 348 -2.19 2.81 0.07
N PRO A 349 -3.01 3.86 0.19
CA PRO A 349 -4.26 3.91 -0.56
C PRO A 349 -3.96 3.76 -2.05
N GLY A 350 -4.77 2.95 -2.73
CA GLY A 350 -4.75 2.81 -4.17
C GLY A 350 -5.47 3.99 -4.84
N SER A 351 -6.53 3.66 -5.55
CA SER A 351 -7.37 4.56 -6.34
C SER A 351 -8.81 4.50 -5.85
N LEU A 352 -9.54 5.61 -6.02
CA LEU A 352 -10.98 5.63 -5.95
C LEU A 352 -11.52 5.73 -7.37
N LEU A 353 -12.34 4.76 -7.76
CA LEU A 353 -13.00 4.69 -9.06
C LEU A 353 -14.51 4.78 -8.87
N PHE A 354 -15.13 5.76 -9.52
CA PHE A 354 -16.57 5.94 -9.54
C PHE A 354 -17.05 5.92 -10.99
N GLY A 355 -17.81 4.89 -11.39
CA GLY A 355 -18.36 4.73 -12.74
C GLY A 355 -19.40 5.81 -13.06
N ASN A 356 -20.32 6.02 -12.12
CA ASN A 356 -21.39 7.03 -12.15
C ASN A 356 -22.62 6.57 -12.96
N ASP A 357 -23.04 7.24 -14.03
CA ASP A 357 -24.24 6.84 -14.79
C ASP A 357 -23.87 5.95 -15.99
N GLY A 358 -24.16 4.65 -16.02
CA GLY A 358 -23.83 3.81 -17.19
C GLY A 358 -23.64 2.35 -16.82
N ASP A 359 -23.51 1.45 -17.79
CA ASP A 359 -23.03 0.09 -17.49
C ASP A 359 -21.49 0.10 -17.58
N ASP A 360 -20.82 0.34 -16.46
CA ASP A 360 -19.39 0.65 -16.38
C ASP A 360 -18.50 -0.57 -16.09
N VAL A 361 -17.21 -0.45 -16.43
CA VAL A 361 -16.18 -1.46 -16.13
C VAL A 361 -15.05 -0.81 -15.36
N LEU A 362 -14.87 -1.23 -14.11
CA LEU A 362 -13.88 -0.69 -13.17
C LEU A 362 -12.84 -1.76 -12.83
N TYR A 363 -11.58 -1.47 -13.13
CA TYR A 363 -10.42 -2.24 -12.70
C TYR A 363 -9.55 -1.40 -11.76
N GLY A 364 -9.42 -1.86 -10.53
CA GLY A 364 -8.42 -1.38 -9.57
C GLY A 364 -7.02 -1.86 -9.93
N GLY A 365 -6.13 -1.83 -8.95
CA GLY A 365 -4.71 -2.01 -9.07
C GLY A 365 -4.14 -3.03 -8.10
N VAL A 366 -3.02 -2.67 -7.47
CA VAL A 366 -2.22 -3.54 -6.59
C VAL A 366 -2.20 -3.04 -5.14
N LEU A 367 -2.97 -1.99 -4.86
CA LEU A 367 -3.06 -1.32 -3.56
C LEU A 367 -4.53 -1.27 -3.17
N ASP A 368 -4.83 -0.87 -1.93
CA ASP A 368 -6.20 -0.80 -1.43
C ASP A 368 -7.05 0.25 -2.17
N ASP A 369 -7.84 -0.21 -3.13
CA ASP A 369 -8.71 0.57 -3.98
C ASP A 369 -10.13 0.71 -3.38
N VAL A 370 -10.85 1.74 -3.83
CA VAL A 370 -12.26 1.98 -3.49
C VAL A 370 -13.05 2.06 -4.79
N LEU A 371 -13.98 1.12 -4.98
CA LEU A 371 -14.76 1.00 -6.21
C LEU A 371 -16.23 1.32 -5.91
N ILE A 372 -16.81 2.16 -6.78
CA ILE A 372 -18.21 2.56 -6.76
C ILE A 372 -18.71 2.43 -8.20
N GLY A 373 -19.64 1.51 -8.46
CA GLY A 373 -20.27 1.39 -9.78
C GLY A 373 -21.03 2.67 -10.11
N GLY A 374 -22.04 2.99 -9.30
CA GLY A 374 -22.99 4.05 -9.63
C GLY A 374 -24.25 3.41 -10.20
N SER A 375 -25.05 4.14 -10.98
CA SER A 375 -26.27 3.57 -11.54
C SER A 375 -26.00 2.81 -12.83
N GLY A 376 -26.39 1.55 -12.90
CA GLY A 376 -26.08 0.74 -14.07
C GLY A 376 -26.18 -0.74 -13.80
N ASN A 377 -25.40 -1.53 -14.52
CA ASN A 377 -25.05 -2.88 -14.12
C ASN A 377 -23.56 -2.99 -14.31
N ASP A 378 -22.82 -2.64 -13.27
CA ASP A 378 -21.38 -2.39 -13.39
C ASP A 378 -20.58 -3.66 -13.17
N PHE A 379 -19.41 -3.74 -13.80
CA PHE A 379 -18.40 -4.73 -13.49
C PHE A 379 -17.31 -4.07 -12.66
N MET A 380 -16.97 -4.65 -11.51
CA MET A 380 -15.92 -4.15 -10.62
C MET A 380 -14.94 -5.26 -10.22
N SER A 381 -13.66 -4.97 -10.31
CA SER A 381 -12.57 -5.83 -9.82
C SER A 381 -11.46 -4.97 -9.21
N GLY A 382 -11.19 -5.18 -7.93
CA GLY A 382 -10.26 -4.40 -7.11
C GLY A 382 -8.81 -4.76 -7.42
N GLY A 383 -8.53 -6.05 -7.56
CA GLY A 383 -7.23 -6.54 -7.99
C GLY A 383 -6.47 -7.13 -6.81
N ASN A 384 -5.24 -6.64 -6.54
CA ASN A 384 -4.56 -7.00 -5.30
C ASN A 384 -4.69 -5.83 -4.32
N GLY A 385 -4.82 -6.13 -3.04
CA GLY A 385 -4.99 -5.11 -2.02
C GLY A 385 -6.09 -5.53 -1.07
N SER A 386 -6.38 -4.68 -0.08
CA SER A 386 -7.64 -4.77 0.66
C SER A 386 -8.62 -3.77 0.06
N ASP A 387 -9.46 -4.23 -0.85
CA ASP A 387 -10.30 -3.39 -1.68
C ASP A 387 -11.67 -3.18 -1.05
N THR A 388 -12.29 -2.03 -1.30
CA THR A 388 -13.60 -1.69 -0.75
C THR A 388 -14.60 -1.33 -1.84
N TYR A 389 -15.72 -2.05 -1.86
CA TYR A 389 -16.82 -1.87 -2.80
C TYR A 389 -17.99 -1.18 -2.12
N TYR A 390 -18.30 0.04 -2.54
CA TYR A 390 -19.46 0.77 -2.03
C TYR A 390 -20.64 0.62 -2.97
N LEU A 391 -21.75 0.11 -2.42
CA LEU A 391 -23.03 0.09 -3.09
C LEU A 391 -23.93 1.22 -2.57
N PHE A 392 -24.64 1.88 -3.48
CA PHE A 392 -25.71 2.82 -3.20
C PHE A 392 -27.08 2.25 -3.65
N GLY A 393 -28.14 2.94 -3.24
CA GLY A 393 -29.49 2.36 -3.27
C GLY A 393 -30.11 2.22 -4.66
N THR A 394 -29.45 2.73 -5.71
CA THR A 394 -29.94 2.77 -7.09
C THR A 394 -28.87 2.32 -8.08
N ASP A 395 -28.01 1.40 -7.63
CA ASP A 395 -26.85 1.00 -8.43
C ASP A 395 -27.22 0.04 -9.56
N GLY A 396 -28.43 -0.53 -9.52
CA GLY A 396 -28.81 -1.62 -10.41
C GLY A 396 -28.12 -2.92 -10.03
N ARG A 397 -27.71 -3.74 -11.00
CA ARG A 397 -27.24 -5.13 -10.74
C ARG A 397 -25.77 -5.30 -11.06
N ASP A 398 -24.93 -4.92 -10.11
CA ASP A 398 -23.49 -4.97 -10.27
C ASP A 398 -22.94 -6.38 -10.19
N ARG A 399 -21.69 -6.52 -10.62
CA ARG A 399 -20.93 -7.76 -10.63
C ARG A 399 -19.53 -7.50 -10.09
N ILE A 400 -19.19 -8.17 -8.99
CA ILE A 400 -17.88 -8.05 -8.34
C ILE A 400 -17.08 -9.33 -8.53
N VAL A 401 -15.85 -9.14 -8.99
CA VAL A 401 -14.86 -10.19 -9.17
C VAL A 401 -13.61 -9.87 -8.37
N GLU A 402 -13.36 -10.66 -7.32
CA GLU A 402 -12.18 -10.53 -6.47
C GLU A 402 -11.29 -11.77 -6.47
N TRP A 403 -10.14 -11.65 -7.11
CA TRP A 403 -9.15 -12.72 -7.22
C TRP A 403 -7.99 -12.54 -6.25
N GLY A 404 -7.74 -11.32 -5.74
CA GLY A 404 -6.67 -11.02 -4.82
C GLY A 404 -5.28 -11.44 -5.30
N ASN A 405 -4.35 -11.56 -4.35
CA ASN A 405 -3.02 -12.10 -4.60
C ASN A 405 -2.74 -13.34 -3.75
N GLU A 406 -2.72 -14.51 -4.40
CA GLU A 406 -2.35 -15.78 -3.77
C GLU A 406 -0.99 -15.77 -3.04
N ARG A 407 -0.07 -14.87 -3.41
CA ARG A 407 1.27 -14.76 -2.81
C ARG A 407 1.30 -13.93 -1.53
N SER A 408 0.25 -13.15 -1.24
CA SER A 408 0.16 -12.26 -0.06
C SER A 408 -0.03 -13.03 1.25
N GLY A 409 -0.31 -14.33 1.21
CA GLY A 409 -0.36 -15.18 2.40
C GLY A 409 -1.56 -14.88 3.33
N GLY A 410 -2.66 -14.35 2.78
CA GLY A 410 -3.91 -14.12 3.49
C GLY A 410 -3.91 -12.91 4.43
N GLN A 411 -3.34 -11.78 3.98
CA GLN A 411 -3.36 -10.51 4.72
C GLN A 411 -4.26 -9.45 4.06
N GLU A 412 -4.89 -9.78 2.94
CA GLU A 412 -5.85 -8.93 2.23
C GLU A 412 -7.23 -9.10 2.92
N GLU A 413 -7.97 -8.00 3.06
CA GLU A 413 -9.35 -8.01 3.57
C GLU A 413 -10.25 -7.20 2.63
N ASP A 414 -10.96 -7.88 1.73
CA ASP A 414 -11.88 -7.22 0.79
C ASP A 414 -13.25 -7.00 1.44
N LEU A 415 -13.78 -5.79 1.27
CA LEU A 415 -14.96 -5.32 1.98
C LEU A 415 -16.06 -4.87 1.02
N LEU A 416 -17.24 -5.48 1.14
CA LEU A 416 -18.47 -4.96 0.54
C LEU A 416 -19.21 -4.06 1.54
N VAL A 417 -19.62 -2.88 1.11
CA VAL A 417 -20.40 -1.93 1.91
C VAL A 417 -21.81 -1.79 1.33
N LEU A 418 -22.82 -2.13 2.12
CA LEU A 418 -24.22 -2.12 1.69
C LEU A 418 -24.80 -0.70 1.66
N PRO A 419 -25.84 -0.46 0.83
CA PRO A 419 -26.45 0.86 0.72
C PRO A 419 -27.07 1.37 2.02
N ALA A 420 -27.16 2.70 2.13
CA ALA A 420 -27.81 3.37 3.25
C ALA A 420 -29.24 2.81 3.50
N GLY A 421 -29.48 2.37 4.74
CA GLY A 421 -30.78 1.81 5.14
C GLY A 421 -30.98 0.33 4.82
N ILE A 422 -30.02 -0.33 4.18
CA ILE A 422 -30.03 -1.78 3.92
C ILE A 422 -29.20 -2.49 5.00
N GLY A 423 -29.83 -3.43 5.70
CA GLY A 423 -29.19 -4.35 6.63
C GLY A 423 -29.24 -5.80 6.16
N PHE A 424 -28.63 -6.71 6.92
CA PHE A 424 -28.58 -8.14 6.58
C PHE A 424 -29.96 -8.82 6.54
N ASP A 425 -30.96 -8.25 7.22
CA ASP A 425 -32.34 -8.77 7.21
C ASP A 425 -33.12 -8.36 5.95
N ASP A 426 -32.63 -7.36 5.21
CA ASP A 426 -33.24 -6.88 3.97
C ASP A 426 -32.74 -7.64 2.72
N LEU A 427 -31.67 -8.44 2.88
CA LEU A 427 -31.03 -9.16 1.78
C LEU A 427 -31.81 -10.41 1.36
N ILE A 428 -31.97 -10.56 0.06
CA ILE A 428 -32.43 -11.76 -0.62
C ILE A 428 -31.22 -12.42 -1.28
N TYR A 429 -31.01 -13.69 -0.96
CA TYR A 429 -29.88 -14.49 -1.43
C TYR A 429 -30.32 -15.41 -2.57
N GLU A 430 -29.59 -15.39 -3.67
CA GLU A 430 -29.78 -16.33 -4.79
C GLU A 430 -28.41 -16.87 -5.24
N TRP A 431 -28.28 -18.19 -5.26
CA TRP A 431 -27.09 -18.86 -5.78
C TRP A 431 -27.16 -18.92 -7.31
N GLY A 432 -26.05 -18.58 -7.96
CA GLY A 432 -25.91 -18.61 -9.40
C GLY A 432 -24.59 -19.25 -9.84
N GLU A 433 -24.40 -19.27 -11.15
CA GLU A 433 -23.18 -19.75 -11.80
C GLU A 433 -22.90 -18.88 -13.01
N SER A 434 -21.63 -18.71 -13.34
CA SER A 434 -21.19 -17.86 -14.46
C SER A 434 -19.79 -18.22 -14.90
N VAL A 435 -19.54 -18.10 -16.20
CA VAL A 435 -18.17 -18.20 -16.74
C VAL A 435 -17.45 -16.90 -16.49
N GLU A 436 -16.27 -16.97 -15.88
CA GLU A 436 -15.48 -15.81 -15.51
C GLU A 436 -14.02 -15.93 -15.88
N ILE A 437 -13.39 -14.78 -16.10
CA ILE A 437 -11.97 -14.69 -16.40
C ILE A 437 -11.20 -14.65 -15.07
N ASP A 438 -10.57 -15.77 -14.71
CA ASP A 438 -9.54 -15.88 -13.68
C ASP A 438 -8.16 -15.66 -14.31
N ASP A 439 -7.31 -14.89 -13.64
CA ASP A 439 -5.98 -14.49 -14.13
C ASP A 439 -4.88 -15.52 -13.78
N LEU A 440 -5.25 -16.73 -13.35
CA LEU A 440 -4.31 -17.72 -12.82
C LEU A 440 -4.14 -18.98 -13.69
N LEU A 441 -3.24 -18.85 -14.65
CA LEU A 441 -2.18 -19.84 -14.84
C LEU A 441 -0.85 -19.08 -14.93
N ASP A 442 -0.09 -19.01 -13.84
CA ASP A 442 1.37 -18.76 -13.91
C ASP A 442 2.05 -20.08 -14.30
N PRO A 443 2.37 -20.34 -15.58
CA PRO A 443 3.00 -21.59 -15.99
C PRO A 443 4.49 -21.58 -15.62
N LEU A 444 5.00 -20.45 -15.10
CA LEU A 444 6.40 -20.15 -14.86
C LEU A 444 6.55 -19.67 -13.42
N LYS A 445 6.54 -20.62 -12.48
CA LYS A 445 6.91 -20.50 -11.05
C LYS A 445 8.36 -19.98 -10.80
N TYR A 446 8.81 -19.00 -11.59
CA TYR A 446 10.16 -18.46 -11.76
C TYR A 446 10.15 -16.97 -12.16
N GLY A 447 9.28 -16.17 -11.55
CA GLY A 447 9.54 -14.73 -11.40
C GLY A 447 9.38 -13.84 -12.64
N ARG A 448 8.57 -14.26 -13.63
CA ARG A 448 8.00 -13.33 -14.63
C ARG A 448 6.49 -13.39 -14.55
N GLN A 449 5.85 -12.25 -14.25
CA GLN A 449 4.41 -12.04 -14.35
C GLN A 449 3.99 -12.20 -15.81
N VAL A 450 3.50 -13.38 -16.20
CA VAL A 450 2.64 -13.52 -17.37
C VAL A 450 1.36 -14.13 -16.84
N SER A 451 0.46 -13.27 -16.39
CA SER A 451 -0.94 -13.62 -16.21
C SER A 451 -1.51 -13.92 -17.60
N VAL A 452 -2.18 -15.06 -17.74
CA VAL A 452 -2.89 -15.40 -18.98
C VAL A 452 -4.35 -15.57 -18.58
N PRO A 453 -5.27 -14.79 -19.16
CA PRO A 453 -6.68 -14.85 -18.79
C PRO A 453 -7.25 -16.24 -19.12
N VAL A 454 -7.81 -16.90 -18.12
CA VAL A 454 -8.45 -18.22 -18.22
C VAL A 454 -9.92 -18.08 -17.88
N LYS A 455 -10.79 -18.59 -18.74
CA LYS A 455 -12.24 -18.65 -18.51
C LYS A 455 -12.61 -19.98 -17.86
N SER A 456 -13.24 -19.94 -16.69
CA SER A 456 -13.75 -21.11 -15.97
C SER A 456 -15.15 -20.85 -15.39
N MET A 457 -15.86 -21.90 -15.00
CA MET A 457 -17.19 -21.76 -14.39
C MET A 457 -17.06 -21.49 -12.88
N HIS A 458 -17.57 -20.35 -12.43
CA HIS A 458 -17.60 -19.97 -11.01
C HIS A 458 -19.01 -20.06 -10.42
N THR A 459 -19.05 -20.33 -9.12
CA THR A 459 -20.27 -20.14 -8.33
C THR A 459 -20.42 -18.65 -8.02
N THR A 460 -21.64 -18.14 -8.05
CA THR A 460 -21.95 -16.76 -7.64
C THR A 460 -22.95 -16.72 -6.51
N LEU A 461 -22.87 -15.67 -5.70
CA LEU A 461 -23.89 -15.31 -4.74
C LEU A 461 -24.47 -13.95 -5.13
N ASN A 462 -25.74 -13.94 -5.51
CA ASN A 462 -26.49 -12.72 -5.79
C ASN A 462 -27.13 -12.24 -4.49
N LEU A 463 -26.83 -11.01 -4.10
CA LEU A 463 -27.44 -10.28 -3.00
C LEU A 463 -28.35 -9.21 -3.60
N SER A 464 -29.64 -9.25 -3.32
CA SER A 464 -30.59 -8.20 -3.77
C SER A 464 -31.38 -7.65 -2.61
N TRP A 465 -31.76 -6.39 -2.68
CA TRP A 465 -32.64 -5.73 -1.68
C TRP A 465 -33.94 -5.21 -2.29
N ASN A 466 -34.05 -5.22 -3.63
CA ASN A 466 -35.31 -5.02 -4.34
C ASN A 466 -35.26 -5.68 -5.74
N ASP A 467 -36.29 -5.48 -6.57
CA ASP A 467 -36.39 -6.11 -7.90
C ASP A 467 -35.38 -5.56 -8.93
N ALA A 468 -34.93 -4.32 -8.76
CA ALA A 468 -34.02 -3.62 -9.67
C ALA A 468 -32.57 -3.73 -9.22
N ASP A 469 -32.31 -3.65 -7.91
CA ASP A 469 -30.97 -3.43 -7.36
C ASP A 469 -30.42 -4.63 -6.58
N GLY A 470 -29.12 -4.88 -6.76
CA GLY A 470 -28.38 -5.95 -6.12
C GLY A 470 -26.94 -6.06 -6.61
N VAL A 471 -26.20 -7.02 -6.09
CA VAL A 471 -24.84 -7.33 -6.52
C VAL A 471 -24.65 -8.83 -6.69
N THR A 472 -23.96 -9.22 -7.76
CA THR A 472 -23.51 -10.58 -8.02
C THR A 472 -22.06 -10.69 -7.59
N ILE A 473 -21.79 -11.45 -6.53
CA ILE A 473 -20.43 -11.70 -6.05
C ILE A 473 -19.96 -13.02 -6.62
N VAL A 474 -18.84 -13.01 -7.32
CA VAL A 474 -18.22 -14.21 -7.87
C VAL A 474 -17.29 -14.84 -6.84
N LEU A 475 -17.46 -16.14 -6.61
CA LEU A 475 -16.68 -16.87 -5.61
C LEU A 475 -15.40 -17.45 -6.25
N PRO A 476 -14.24 -17.27 -5.61
CA PRO A 476 -13.03 -17.98 -5.99
C PRO A 476 -13.20 -19.48 -5.91
N HIS A 477 -12.45 -20.22 -6.73
CA HIS A 477 -12.47 -21.68 -6.66
C HIS A 477 -11.93 -22.19 -5.33
N THR A 478 -12.50 -23.31 -4.88
CA THR A 478 -12.20 -23.94 -3.59
C THR A 478 -10.79 -24.52 -3.47
N ASP A 479 -10.06 -24.64 -4.58
CA ASP A 479 -8.67 -25.08 -4.65
C ASP A 479 -7.65 -23.92 -4.55
N LYS A 480 -8.13 -22.67 -4.54
CA LYS A 480 -7.31 -21.46 -4.36
C LYS A 480 -6.93 -21.23 -2.90
N ALA A 481 -6.00 -20.31 -2.68
CA ALA A 481 -5.57 -19.94 -1.34
C ALA A 481 -6.74 -19.38 -0.50
N ALA A 482 -6.69 -19.57 0.82
CA ALA A 482 -7.66 -18.95 1.71
C ALA A 482 -7.43 -17.42 1.79
N GLY A 483 -8.52 -16.65 1.86
CA GLY A 483 -8.48 -15.17 1.88
C GLY A 483 -8.45 -14.55 0.49
N LEU A 484 -9.11 -15.18 -0.49
CA LEU A 484 -9.44 -14.57 -1.77
C LEU A 484 -10.95 -14.33 -1.82
N GLY A 485 -11.38 -13.37 -2.64
CA GLY A 485 -12.78 -12.96 -2.73
C GLY A 485 -13.17 -12.04 -1.58
N ILE A 486 -14.43 -11.63 -1.54
CA ILE A 486 -14.93 -10.77 -0.45
C ILE A 486 -14.77 -11.46 0.91
N ASP A 487 -14.09 -10.80 1.85
CA ASP A 487 -13.88 -11.29 3.22
C ASP A 487 -14.95 -10.80 4.19
N GLY A 488 -15.50 -9.60 3.96
CA GLY A 488 -16.44 -8.96 4.86
C GLY A 488 -17.54 -8.19 4.17
N VAL A 489 -18.67 -8.06 4.87
CA VAL A 489 -19.77 -7.17 4.48
C VAL A 489 -20.10 -6.23 5.62
N LEU A 490 -20.16 -4.93 5.34
CA LEU A 490 -20.52 -3.87 6.28
C LEU A 490 -21.91 -3.32 5.92
N ALA A 491 -22.86 -3.45 6.84
CA ALA A 491 -24.19 -2.87 6.69
C ALA A 491 -24.20 -1.39 7.08
N ALA A 492 -25.18 -0.63 6.57
CA ALA A 492 -25.30 0.81 6.83
C ALA A 492 -25.50 1.17 8.32
N ASN A 493 -26.00 0.25 9.14
CA ASN A 493 -26.14 0.41 10.59
C ASN A 493 -24.81 0.22 11.35
N GLY A 494 -23.74 -0.13 10.63
CA GLY A 494 -22.41 -0.38 11.16
C GLY A 494 -22.11 -1.81 11.58
N GLU A 495 -23.08 -2.72 11.42
CA GLU A 495 -22.86 -4.14 11.66
C GLU A 495 -21.97 -4.72 10.55
N ARG A 496 -20.81 -5.30 10.93
CA ARG A 496 -19.93 -6.04 10.02
C ARG A 496 -20.14 -7.54 10.23
N ARG A 497 -20.24 -8.30 9.14
CA ARG A 497 -20.20 -9.77 9.15
C ARG A 497 -19.08 -10.24 8.26
N SER A 498 -18.45 -11.36 8.63
CA SER A 498 -17.58 -12.05 7.68
C SER A 498 -18.42 -12.60 6.53
N PHE A 499 -17.84 -12.68 5.35
CA PHE A 499 -18.51 -13.24 4.20
C PHE A 499 -18.85 -14.72 4.42
N ALA A 500 -18.00 -15.47 5.12
CA ALA A 500 -18.30 -16.83 5.56
C ALA A 500 -19.61 -16.93 6.39
N ALA A 501 -19.86 -15.98 7.31
CA ALA A 501 -21.11 -15.94 8.07
C ALA A 501 -22.32 -15.59 7.18
N LEU A 502 -22.10 -14.79 6.13
CA LEU A 502 -23.13 -14.47 5.13
C LEU A 502 -23.49 -15.71 4.30
N LEU A 503 -22.50 -16.52 3.89
CA LEU A 503 -22.73 -17.78 3.17
C LEU A 503 -23.53 -18.77 4.01
N GLU A 504 -23.28 -18.84 5.33
CA GLU A 504 -24.09 -19.66 6.24
C GLU A 504 -25.57 -19.21 6.28
N GLN A 505 -25.81 -17.90 6.21
CA GLN A 505 -27.16 -17.32 6.18
C GLN A 505 -27.86 -17.54 4.84
N ALA A 506 -27.12 -17.49 3.72
CA ALA A 506 -27.64 -17.76 2.38
C ALA A 506 -28.13 -19.22 2.21
N GLY A 507 -27.83 -20.10 3.16
CA GLY A 507 -28.27 -21.49 3.18
C GLY A 507 -27.37 -22.40 2.35
N ALA A 508 -27.85 -23.62 2.07
CA ALA A 508 -27.07 -24.59 1.30
C ALA A 508 -26.90 -24.12 -0.16
N GLY A 509 -25.69 -23.67 -0.49
CA GLY A 509 -25.28 -23.40 -1.87
C GLY A 509 -25.13 -24.67 -2.72
N PRO A 510 -24.64 -24.55 -3.96
CA PRO A 510 -24.31 -25.71 -4.77
C PRO A 510 -23.22 -26.50 -4.03
N GLY A 511 -23.55 -27.71 -3.57
CA GLY A 511 -22.72 -28.44 -2.59
C GLY A 511 -21.29 -28.76 -3.04
N GLN A 512 -20.97 -28.59 -4.32
CA GLN A 512 -19.64 -28.65 -4.89
C GLN A 512 -19.43 -27.40 -5.76
N ASP A 513 -18.22 -26.85 -5.70
CA ASP A 513 -17.74 -25.78 -6.59
C ASP A 513 -18.13 -26.06 -8.04
N ALA A 514 -18.60 -25.03 -8.75
CA ALA A 514 -19.00 -25.12 -10.14
C ALA A 514 -17.85 -25.62 -11.05
N HIS A 515 -16.61 -25.25 -10.76
CA HIS A 515 -15.45 -25.69 -11.54
C HIS A 515 -15.13 -27.18 -11.43
N HIS A 516 -15.71 -27.88 -10.44
CA HIS A 516 -15.47 -29.30 -10.23
C HIS A 516 -16.69 -30.17 -10.61
N ARG A 517 -17.61 -29.63 -11.41
CA ARG A 517 -18.81 -30.30 -11.91
C ARG A 517 -18.77 -30.40 -13.43
N ASP A 518 -19.65 -31.25 -13.99
CA ASP A 518 -19.84 -31.36 -15.43
C ASP A 518 -20.41 -30.05 -16.00
N ASN A 519 -19.57 -29.27 -16.68
CA ASN A 519 -19.94 -27.97 -17.22
C ASN A 519 -20.08 -28.01 -18.75
N SER A 520 -20.86 -27.06 -19.29
CA SER A 520 -20.90 -26.82 -20.74
C SER A 520 -20.90 -25.34 -21.02
N PHE A 521 -19.85 -24.85 -21.68
CA PHE A 521 -19.73 -23.44 -22.05
C PHE A 521 -18.86 -23.24 -23.29
N ALA A 522 -19.00 -22.07 -23.90
CA ALA A 522 -18.31 -21.68 -25.11
C ALA A 522 -17.65 -20.30 -24.96
N GLY A 523 -16.56 -20.05 -25.70
CA GLY A 523 -15.90 -18.76 -25.73
C GLY A 523 -14.57 -18.78 -26.49
N SER A 524 -13.92 -17.63 -26.60
CA SER A 524 -12.53 -17.53 -27.10
C SER A 524 -11.50 -17.41 -25.96
N GLY A 525 -10.22 -17.56 -26.30
CA GLY A 525 -9.10 -17.48 -25.35
C GLY A 525 -8.83 -18.82 -24.70
N ILE A 526 -8.38 -18.82 -23.43
CA ILE A 526 -8.19 -20.06 -22.68
C ILE A 526 -9.48 -20.41 -21.96
N LEU A 527 -10.04 -21.59 -22.20
CA LEU A 527 -11.19 -22.16 -21.49
C LEU A 527 -10.70 -23.32 -20.62
N ASN A 528 -11.14 -23.38 -19.37
CA ASN A 528 -10.79 -24.45 -18.43
C ASN A 528 -12.05 -25.05 -17.79
N GLY A 529 -12.31 -26.32 -18.10
CA GLY A 529 -13.44 -27.10 -17.59
C GLY A 529 -13.27 -27.46 -16.11
N GLY A 530 -12.05 -27.87 -15.74
CA GLY A 530 -11.68 -28.22 -14.37
C GLY A 530 -11.79 -29.71 -14.12
N ALA A 531 -12.58 -30.12 -13.14
CA ALA A 531 -12.87 -31.53 -12.92
C ALA A 531 -14.34 -31.80 -13.27
N GLY A 532 -14.65 -32.99 -13.79
CA GLY A 532 -15.97 -33.32 -14.30
C GLY A 532 -15.91 -33.77 -15.76
N ASP A 533 -17.04 -34.19 -16.32
CA ASP A 533 -17.16 -34.49 -17.74
C ASP A 533 -17.63 -33.21 -18.47
N ASP A 534 -16.68 -32.41 -18.97
CA ASP A 534 -16.96 -31.07 -19.49
C ASP A 534 -17.22 -31.01 -21.00
N TRP A 535 -17.99 -30.02 -21.45
CA TRP A 535 -18.27 -29.75 -22.86
C TRP A 535 -17.90 -28.32 -23.25
N LEU A 536 -16.67 -28.15 -23.77
CA LEU A 536 -16.09 -26.85 -24.11
C LEU A 536 -16.13 -26.61 -25.63
N THR A 537 -16.52 -25.42 -26.05
CA THR A 537 -16.58 -25.04 -27.48
C THR A 537 -15.88 -23.70 -27.74
N ALA A 538 -14.95 -23.65 -28.69
CA ALA A 538 -14.34 -22.40 -29.13
C ALA A 538 -15.37 -21.57 -29.92
N ASP A 539 -15.41 -20.25 -29.70
CA ASP A 539 -16.28 -19.33 -30.43
C ASP A 539 -15.47 -18.31 -31.26
N ALA A 540 -15.48 -18.51 -32.59
CA ALA A 540 -14.79 -17.66 -33.56
C ALA A 540 -15.39 -16.24 -33.73
N ASN A 541 -16.55 -15.95 -33.13
CA ASN A 541 -17.16 -14.61 -33.23
C ASN A 541 -16.58 -13.61 -32.22
N ASP A 542 -15.78 -14.08 -31.28
CA ASP A 542 -15.14 -13.24 -30.27
C ASP A 542 -13.79 -12.75 -30.81
N SER A 543 -13.79 -11.50 -31.28
CA SER A 543 -12.79 -10.88 -32.17
C SER A 543 -11.36 -10.70 -31.63
N SER A 544 -11.01 -11.30 -30.49
CA SER A 544 -9.62 -11.36 -30.04
C SER A 544 -8.87 -12.39 -30.89
N SER A 545 -7.98 -11.95 -31.79
CA SER A 545 -7.23 -12.78 -32.75
C SER A 545 -6.19 -13.72 -32.11
N ILE A 546 -6.61 -14.55 -31.16
CA ILE A 546 -5.80 -15.50 -30.41
C ILE A 546 -6.23 -16.92 -30.71
N VAL A 547 -5.26 -17.82 -30.70
CA VAL A 547 -5.46 -19.26 -30.66
C VAL A 547 -6.29 -19.60 -29.41
N SER A 548 -7.47 -20.18 -29.58
CA SER A 548 -8.27 -20.66 -28.44
C SER A 548 -7.64 -21.91 -27.84
N VAL A 549 -7.53 -21.97 -26.52
CA VAL A 549 -6.96 -23.11 -25.78
C VAL A 549 -8.05 -23.71 -24.90
N LEU A 550 -8.52 -24.92 -25.22
CA LEU A 550 -9.56 -25.61 -24.46
C LEU A 550 -8.89 -26.68 -23.58
N ILE A 551 -9.05 -26.55 -22.27
CA ILE A 551 -8.51 -27.45 -21.25
C ILE A 551 -9.69 -28.14 -20.58
N GLY A 552 -9.89 -29.44 -20.84
CA GLY A 552 -10.93 -30.25 -20.21
C GLY A 552 -10.63 -30.49 -18.73
N GLY A 553 -9.42 -30.99 -18.44
CA GLY A 553 -8.99 -31.28 -17.08
C GLY A 553 -9.30 -32.72 -16.67
N ALA A 554 -9.83 -32.94 -15.46
CA ALA A 554 -10.02 -34.27 -14.90
C ALA A 554 -11.43 -34.82 -15.18
N GLY A 555 -11.56 -35.66 -16.20
CA GLY A 555 -12.80 -36.39 -16.50
C GLY A 555 -12.87 -36.86 -17.95
N SER A 556 -14.09 -37.02 -18.47
CA SER A 556 -14.36 -37.41 -19.86
C SER A 556 -14.89 -36.22 -20.65
N ASP A 557 -13.98 -35.40 -21.15
CA ASP A 557 -14.34 -34.11 -21.75
C ASP A 557 -14.61 -34.19 -23.26
N TYR A 558 -15.49 -33.31 -23.72
CA TYR A 558 -15.74 -33.00 -25.11
C TYR A 558 -15.23 -31.59 -25.43
N LEU A 559 -14.22 -31.52 -26.29
CA LEU A 559 -13.61 -30.26 -26.70
C LEU A 559 -13.84 -30.03 -28.20
N GLN A 560 -14.45 -28.91 -28.54
CA GLN A 560 -14.76 -28.53 -29.91
C GLN A 560 -14.06 -27.23 -30.29
N GLY A 561 -13.17 -27.31 -31.28
CA GLY A 561 -12.57 -26.14 -31.92
C GLY A 561 -13.54 -25.43 -32.89
N ASP A 562 -13.14 -24.23 -33.31
CA ASP A 562 -13.79 -23.44 -34.35
C ASP A 562 -13.00 -23.53 -35.68
N ASP A 563 -13.21 -22.58 -36.59
CA ASP A 563 -12.52 -22.54 -37.89
C ASP A 563 -11.12 -21.90 -37.81
N ASP A 564 -10.72 -21.36 -36.65
CA ASP A 564 -9.41 -20.77 -36.40
C ASP A 564 -8.42 -21.78 -35.79
N GLU A 565 -7.16 -21.36 -35.57
CA GLU A 565 -6.19 -22.22 -34.88
C GLU A 565 -6.62 -22.42 -33.42
N ASN A 566 -6.75 -23.69 -32.99
CA ASN A 566 -7.08 -24.03 -31.60
C ASN A 566 -6.12 -25.08 -31.02
N ILE A 567 -6.01 -25.07 -29.69
CA ILE A 567 -5.30 -26.05 -28.89
C ILE A 567 -6.32 -26.76 -28.01
N LEU A 568 -6.43 -28.08 -28.11
CA LEU A 568 -7.37 -28.90 -27.32
C LEU A 568 -6.60 -29.85 -26.40
N ILE A 569 -6.88 -29.79 -25.09
CA ILE A 569 -6.19 -30.51 -24.02
C ILE A 569 -7.23 -31.25 -23.16
N GLY A 570 -7.49 -32.53 -23.45
CA GLY A 570 -8.53 -33.34 -22.77
C GLY A 570 -8.06 -34.05 -21.50
N GLY A 571 -7.20 -33.43 -20.70
CA GLY A 571 -6.63 -33.99 -19.47
C GLY A 571 -6.06 -32.90 -18.55
N GLU A 572 -5.65 -33.23 -17.33
CA GLU A 572 -4.91 -32.30 -16.47
C GLU A 572 -3.64 -31.81 -17.19
N SER A 573 -3.44 -30.49 -17.25
CA SER A 573 -2.20 -29.87 -17.72
C SER A 573 -1.06 -30.22 -16.76
N VAL A 574 -0.35 -31.32 -17.01
CA VAL A 574 0.88 -31.64 -16.28
C VAL A 574 2.06 -31.01 -17.01
N THR A 575 2.62 -29.94 -16.45
CA THR A 575 3.95 -29.44 -16.84
C THR A 575 5.00 -30.46 -16.46
N GLN A 576 5.56 -31.19 -17.44
CA GLN A 576 6.72 -32.06 -17.22
C GLN A 576 7.95 -31.48 -17.94
N GLU A 577 9.01 -31.22 -17.17
CA GLU A 577 10.31 -30.75 -17.63
C GLU A 577 10.98 -31.83 -18.50
N ILE A 578 11.24 -31.54 -19.78
CA ILE A 578 12.09 -32.38 -20.65
C ILE A 578 13.33 -31.58 -21.03
N ASP A 579 14.46 -31.94 -20.44
CA ASP A 579 15.85 -31.67 -20.84
C ASP A 579 16.11 -30.46 -21.77
N GLY A 580 16.10 -29.26 -21.18
CA GLY A 580 17.05 -28.20 -21.53
C GLY A 580 16.79 -27.34 -22.78
N TYR A 581 15.63 -27.44 -23.44
CA TYR A 581 15.19 -26.47 -24.46
C TYR A 581 13.68 -26.18 -24.34
N PRO A 582 13.23 -24.90 -24.37
CA PRO A 582 11.82 -24.58 -24.18
C PRO A 582 11.11 -24.76 -25.52
N TYR A 583 10.22 -25.75 -25.61
CA TYR A 583 8.97 -25.81 -26.38
C TYR A 583 8.61 -27.30 -26.55
N SER A 584 7.57 -27.76 -25.84
CA SER A 584 6.76 -28.92 -26.24
C SER A 584 5.42 -28.86 -25.50
N LEU A 585 4.33 -28.57 -26.22
CA LEU A 585 2.99 -28.92 -25.73
C LEU A 585 2.90 -30.44 -25.61
N ILE A 586 2.59 -30.94 -24.42
CA ILE A 586 2.35 -32.37 -24.19
C ILE A 586 0.87 -32.64 -24.44
N PHE A 587 0.57 -33.36 -25.53
CA PHE A 587 -0.77 -33.83 -25.85
C PHE A 587 -1.08 -35.12 -25.07
N PHE A 588 -2.13 -35.12 -24.26
CA PHE A 588 -2.81 -36.35 -23.83
C PHE A 588 -4.28 -36.29 -24.27
N GLY A 589 -4.64 -37.13 -25.24
CA GLY A 589 -6.00 -37.25 -25.73
C GLY A 589 -6.05 -37.84 -27.14
N SER A 590 -6.91 -38.84 -27.34
CA SER A 590 -7.12 -39.47 -28.66
C SER A 590 -8.03 -38.60 -29.53
N PHE A 591 -7.45 -37.97 -30.56
CA PHE A 591 -8.21 -37.28 -31.60
C PHE A 591 -9.05 -38.28 -32.42
N TRP A 592 -10.37 -38.13 -32.40
CA TRP A 592 -11.27 -38.72 -33.39
C TRP A 592 -11.75 -37.61 -34.34
N GLY A 593 -10.98 -37.38 -35.40
CA GLY A 593 -11.46 -36.58 -36.53
C GLY A 593 -12.24 -37.46 -37.49
N ASP A 594 -13.56 -37.25 -37.60
CA ASP A 594 -14.26 -37.61 -38.83
C ASP A 594 -13.88 -36.57 -39.88
N ALA A 595 -13.35 -37.07 -41.00
CA ALA A 595 -12.65 -36.32 -42.03
C ALA A 595 -13.37 -35.01 -42.45
N GLY A 596 -12.76 -33.85 -42.20
CA GLY A 596 -13.28 -32.63 -42.81
C GLY A 596 -12.64 -31.29 -42.49
N ASN A 597 -12.01 -31.07 -41.34
CA ASN A 597 -11.31 -29.82 -41.01
C ASN A 597 -10.27 -30.12 -39.92
N THR A 598 -9.01 -29.75 -40.16
CA THR A 598 -7.92 -29.71 -39.18
C THR A 598 -7.06 -28.52 -39.49
#